data_AF-A0AAI9K6M0-F1
#
_entry.id   AF-A0AAI9K6M0-F1
#
_cell.length_a   1.000
_cell.length_b   1.000
_cell.length_c   1.000
_cell.angle_alpha   90.00
_cell.angle_beta   90.00
_cell.angle_gamma   90.00
#
_symmetry.space_group_name_H-M   'P 1'
#
loop_
_entity.id
_entity.type
_entity.pdbx_description
1 polymer ?
#
loop_
_entity_poly.entity_id
_entity_poly.type
_entity_poly.pdbx_seq_one_letter_code
_entity_poly.pdbx_strand_id
1 'polypeptide(L)'
;MFKSKKRSLSAPARIVSADGNKVVVEVEIDKAKYRRGQVVVATVSTKEKTTEGKPVIVSDVVAQGPIAEVSGKRVTICSSRNNPIVSRRAATEAKKHDTKVNVRVVQ
;
A
#
# COMPACT_ATOMS: atom_id res chain seq x y z
N MET A 1 -29.35 -17.14 -6.57
CA MET A 1 -28.66 -15.86 -6.29
C MET A 1 -27.28 -16.14 -5.72
N PHE A 2 -26.22 -16.09 -6.53
CA PHE A 2 -24.85 -16.26 -6.04
C PHE A 2 -24.38 -14.95 -5.38
N LYS A 3 -24.29 -14.93 -4.05
CA LYS A 3 -23.57 -13.88 -3.33
C LYS A 3 -22.08 -14.01 -3.65
N SER A 4 -21.61 -13.35 -4.71
CA SER A 4 -20.18 -13.20 -4.96
C SER A 4 -19.54 -12.55 -3.74
N LYS A 5 -18.89 -13.36 -2.89
CA LYS A 5 -17.97 -12.86 -1.85
C LYS A 5 -16.95 -12.00 -2.59
N LYS A 6 -17.11 -10.67 -2.56
CA LYS A 6 -16.12 -9.71 -3.05
C LYS A 6 -14.83 -9.98 -2.29
N ARG A 7 -13.93 -10.79 -2.87
CA ARG A 7 -12.59 -11.03 -2.34
C ARG A 7 -11.94 -9.66 -2.22
N SER A 8 -11.54 -9.26 -1.00
CA SER A 8 -10.77 -8.04 -0.82
C SER A 8 -9.52 -8.16 -1.67
N LEU A 9 -9.41 -7.33 -2.71
CA LEU A 9 -8.25 -7.30 -3.59
C LEU A 9 -7.08 -6.79 -2.76
N SER A 10 -6.17 -7.70 -2.41
CA SER A 10 -4.93 -7.43 -1.68
C SER A 10 -3.78 -8.00 -2.48
N ALA A 11 -2.75 -7.20 -2.71
CA ALA A 11 -1.58 -7.61 -3.47
C ALA A 11 -0.31 -7.19 -2.76
N PRO A 12 0.71 -8.06 -2.75
CA PRO A 12 2.05 -7.64 -2.42
C PRO A 12 2.58 -6.62 -3.44
N ALA A 13 3.32 -5.65 -2.94
CA ALA A 13 3.87 -4.53 -3.67
C ALA A 13 5.18 -4.05 -3.04
N ARG A 14 5.85 -3.13 -3.73
CA ARG A 14 7.05 -2.42 -3.27
C ARG A 14 6.89 -0.93 -3.52
N ILE A 15 7.50 -0.10 -2.69
CA ILE A 15 7.47 1.35 -2.89
C ILE A 15 8.58 1.75 -3.85
N VAL A 16 8.20 2.39 -4.95
CA VAL A 16 9.14 2.91 -5.95
C VAL A 16 9.44 4.38 -5.69
N SER A 17 8.40 5.17 -5.38
CA SER A 17 8.55 6.58 -5.03
C SER A 17 7.53 7.04 -4.00
N ALA A 18 7.91 8.06 -3.24
CA ALA A 18 7.07 8.74 -2.28
C ALA A 18 7.37 10.25 -2.36
N ASP A 19 6.60 10.96 -3.18
CA ASP A 19 6.80 12.38 -3.49
C ASP A 19 5.57 13.19 -3.04
N GLY A 20 5.73 13.93 -1.94
CA GLY A 20 4.65 14.74 -1.37
C GLY A 20 3.43 13.90 -0.98
N ASN A 21 2.33 14.06 -1.72
CA ASN A 21 1.08 13.33 -1.52
C ASN A 21 0.89 12.15 -2.49
N LYS A 22 1.89 11.88 -3.34
CA LYS A 22 1.87 10.77 -4.31
C LYS A 22 2.81 9.67 -3.86
N VAL A 23 2.29 8.46 -3.79
CA VAL A 23 3.10 7.26 -3.53
C VAL A 23 2.94 6.33 -4.72
N VAL A 24 4.05 5.97 -5.35
CA VAL A 24 4.10 5.03 -6.46
C VAL A 24 4.53 3.68 -5.90
N VAL A 25 3.64 2.69 -6.05
CA VAL A 25 3.90 1.31 -5.66
C VAL A 25 3.95 0.41 -6.88
N GLU A 26 4.83 -0.57 -6.88
CA GLU A 26 4.90 -1.61 -7.89
C GLU A 26 4.31 -2.88 -7.31
N VAL A 27 3.17 -3.34 -7.84
CA VAL A 27 2.48 -4.55 -7.40
C VAL A 27 3.07 -5.78 -8.09
N GLU A 28 3.26 -6.88 -7.34
CA GLU A 28 3.79 -8.13 -7.90
C GLU A 28 2.76 -8.84 -8.81
N ILE A 29 1.48 -8.48 -8.72
CA ILE A 29 0.37 -9.10 -9.48
C ILE A 29 0.08 -8.31 -10.77
N ASP A 30 -0.32 -9.05 -11.81
CA ASP A 30 -0.65 -8.49 -13.13
C ASP A 30 -1.82 -7.49 -13.11
N LYS A 31 -1.75 -6.53 -14.06
CA LYS A 31 -2.50 -5.27 -14.19
C LYS A 31 -4.03 -5.33 -14.04
N ALA A 32 -4.63 -6.50 -14.21
CA ALA A 32 -6.08 -6.64 -14.41
C ALA A 32 -6.95 -6.32 -13.19
N LYS A 33 -6.36 -6.11 -12.01
CA LYS A 33 -7.09 -6.00 -10.73
C LYS A 33 -7.26 -4.58 -10.20
N TYR A 34 -6.40 -3.64 -10.60
CA TYR A 34 -6.42 -2.26 -10.11
C TYR A 34 -6.87 -1.31 -11.22
N ARG A 35 -7.78 -0.40 -10.91
CA ARG A 35 -8.35 0.59 -11.83
C ARG A 35 -8.23 1.99 -11.26
N ARG A 36 -8.00 2.96 -12.14
CA ARG A 36 -8.01 4.38 -11.79
C ARG A 36 -9.32 4.74 -11.05
N GLY A 37 -9.21 5.57 -10.02
CA GLY A 37 -10.33 5.99 -9.18
C GLY A 37 -10.69 5.03 -8.03
N GLN A 38 -10.20 3.79 -8.02
CA GLN A 38 -10.37 2.92 -6.85
C GLN A 38 -9.59 3.48 -5.66
N VAL A 39 -10.23 3.49 -4.48
CA VAL A 39 -9.54 3.83 -3.24
C VAL A 39 -8.74 2.62 -2.76
N VAL A 40 -7.46 2.83 -2.51
CA VAL A 40 -6.56 1.81 -2.01
C VAL A 40 -5.84 2.28 -0.75
N VAL A 41 -5.44 1.31 0.05
CA VAL A 41 -4.56 1.48 1.21
C VAL A 41 -3.33 0.63 0.99
N ALA A 42 -2.16 1.24 1.09
CA ALA A 42 -0.87 0.57 1.09
C ALA A 42 -0.35 0.49 2.53
N THR A 43 -0.09 -0.71 3.03
CA THR A 43 0.45 -0.95 4.38
C THR A 43 1.78 -1.67 4.30
N VAL A 44 2.76 -1.25 5.09
CA VAL A 44 3.99 -2.01 5.32
C VAL A 44 3.84 -2.83 6.60
N SER A 45 4.32 -4.06 6.60
CA SER A 45 4.34 -4.89 7.80
C SER A 45 5.78 -5.16 8.22
N THR A 46 6.15 -4.72 9.42
CA THR A 46 7.46 -4.92 10.02
C THR A 46 7.35 -5.91 11.17
N LYS A 47 8.35 -6.78 11.32
CA LYS A 47 8.48 -7.63 12.51
C LYS A 47 9.28 -6.87 13.55
N GLU A 48 8.62 -6.49 14.64
CA GLU A 48 9.25 -5.88 15.81
C GLU A 48 9.33 -6.87 16.95
N LYS A 49 10.18 -6.61 17.95
CA LYS A 49 10.18 -7.35 19.21
C LYS A 49 9.49 -6.48 20.25
N THR A 50 8.57 -7.07 21.01
CA THR A 50 8.01 -6.40 22.18
C THR A 50 9.10 -6.20 23.24
N THR A 51 8.79 -5.39 24.25
CA THR A 51 9.63 -5.24 25.46
C THR A 51 9.92 -6.58 26.15
N GLU A 52 9.07 -7.60 25.97
CA GLU A 52 9.28 -8.98 26.43
C GLU A 52 10.09 -9.86 25.46
N GLY A 53 10.60 -9.31 24.35
CA GLY A 53 11.38 -10.03 23.34
C GLY A 53 10.56 -10.89 22.37
N LYS A 54 9.22 -10.92 22.48
CA LYS A 54 8.34 -11.68 21.58
C LYS A 54 8.21 -10.96 20.23
N PRO A 55 8.32 -11.66 19.10
CA PRO A 55 8.12 -11.05 17.79
C PRO A 55 6.64 -10.70 17.59
N VAL A 56 6.36 -9.45 17.22
CA VAL A 56 5.04 -8.93 16.85
C VAL A 56 5.12 -8.32 15.45
N ILE A 57 4.07 -8.49 14.65
CA ILE A 57 3.96 -7.86 13.34
C ILE A 57 3.22 -6.54 13.53
N VAL A 58 3.94 -5.43 13.33
CA VAL A 58 3.37 -4.08 13.30
C VAL A 58 3.06 -3.75 11.85
N SER A 59 1.89 -3.18 11.58
CA SER A 59 1.51 -2.77 10.24
C SER A 59 1.21 -1.28 10.20
N ASP A 60 2.03 -0.54 9.47
CA ASP A 60 1.88 0.89 9.29
C ASP A 60 1.26 1.21 7.93
N VAL A 61 0.39 2.21 7.92
CA VAL A 61 -0.16 2.71 6.65
C VAL A 61 0.85 3.66 6.03
N VAL A 62 1.18 3.38 4.77
CA VAL A 62 2.16 4.13 3.99
C VAL A 62 1.48 5.09 3.01
N ALA A 63 0.32 4.71 2.49
CA ALA A 63 -0.49 5.58 1.64
C ALA A 63 -1.96 5.16 1.68
N GLN A 64 -2.85 6.13 1.56
CA GLN A 64 -4.27 5.88 1.38
C GLN A 64 -4.90 6.94 0.49
N GLY A 65 -5.49 6.49 -0.61
CA GLY A 65 -6.19 7.38 -1.52
C GLY A 65 -6.62 6.70 -2.82
N PRO A 66 -7.27 7.46 -3.71
CA PRO A 66 -7.59 7.00 -5.06
C PRO A 66 -6.34 6.69 -5.88
N ILE A 67 -6.43 5.66 -6.71
CA ILE A 67 -5.46 5.39 -7.76
C ILE A 67 -5.56 6.50 -8.81
N ALA A 68 -4.50 7.28 -8.95
CA ALA A 68 -4.39 8.33 -9.96
C ALA A 68 -3.99 7.78 -11.33
N GLU A 69 -3.14 6.74 -11.36
CA GLU A 69 -2.59 6.16 -12.58
C GLU A 69 -2.22 4.69 -12.37
N VAL A 70 -2.37 3.88 -13.43
CA VAL A 70 -1.87 2.50 -13.50
C VAL A 70 -1.05 2.36 -14.78
N SER A 71 0.24 2.08 -14.66
CA SER A 71 1.16 1.89 -15.78
C SER A 71 2.01 0.65 -15.52
N GLY A 72 1.79 -0.42 -16.28
CA GLY A 72 2.52 -1.64 -15.96
C GLY A 72 2.08 -2.21 -14.61
N LYS A 73 3.05 -2.76 -13.89
CA LYS A 73 2.89 -3.15 -12.48
C LYS A 73 2.86 -1.94 -11.53
N ARG A 74 3.04 -0.71 -12.03
CA ARG A 74 3.10 0.49 -11.20
C ARG A 74 1.72 1.11 -11.04
N VAL A 75 1.38 1.39 -9.78
CA VAL A 75 0.14 2.03 -9.37
C VAL A 75 0.51 3.28 -8.60
N THR A 76 -0.01 4.41 -9.06
CA THR A 76 0.18 5.71 -8.40
C THR A 76 -1.01 5.98 -7.49
N ILE A 77 -0.76 6.01 -6.19
CA ILE A 77 -1.75 6.33 -5.16
C ILE A 77 -1.61 7.81 -4.85
N CYS A 78 -2.68 8.57 -5.06
CA CYS A 78 -2.71 9.98 -4.72
C CYS A 78 -3.52 10.15 -3.44
N SER A 79 -2.84 10.43 -2.34
CA SER A 79 -3.50 10.71 -1.07
C SER A 79 -3.98 12.18 -1.08
N SER A 80 -5.12 12.45 -0.45
CA SER A 80 -5.57 13.84 -0.32
C SER A 80 -4.58 14.63 0.55
N ARG A 81 -4.39 15.92 0.26
CA ARG A 81 -3.37 16.77 0.91
C ARG A 81 -3.53 16.86 2.43
N ASN A 82 -4.72 16.56 2.94
CA ASN A 82 -5.05 16.58 4.37
C ASN A 82 -5.13 15.18 4.97
N ASN A 83 -4.66 14.13 4.29
CA ASN A 83 -4.64 12.78 4.82
C ASN A 83 -3.25 12.43 5.38
N PRO A 84 -3.04 12.47 6.71
CA PRO A 84 -1.76 12.18 7.36
C PRO A 84 -1.33 10.71 7.26
N ILE A 85 -2.15 9.88 6.58
CA ILE A 85 -1.98 8.44 6.40
C ILE A 85 -0.80 8.10 5.46
N VAL A 86 -0.19 9.09 4.82
CA VAL A 86 1.13 8.93 4.18
C VAL A 86 2.23 9.13 5.22
N SER A 87 2.64 8.06 5.91
CA SER A 87 3.84 8.13 6.74
C SER A 87 5.07 8.20 5.84
N ARG A 88 5.59 9.42 5.61
CA ARG A 88 6.81 9.65 4.80
C ARG A 88 8.01 8.85 5.35
N ARG A 89 8.12 8.73 6.68
CA ARG A 89 9.16 7.92 7.33
C ARG A 89 9.01 6.45 6.97
N ALA A 90 7.83 5.86 7.17
CA ALA A 90 7.58 4.46 6.82
C ALA A 90 7.76 4.21 5.31
N ALA A 91 7.34 5.14 4.45
CA ALA A 91 7.54 5.04 3.01
C ALA A 91 9.02 5.03 2.61
N THR A 92 9.81 5.90 3.25
CA THR A 92 11.24 6.04 2.97
C THR A 92 12.02 4.83 3.50
N GLU A 93 11.69 4.36 4.70
CA GLU A 93 12.31 3.17 5.28
C GLU A 93 11.94 1.90 4.50
N ALA A 94 10.66 1.72 4.17
CA ALA A 94 10.22 0.58 3.38
C ALA A 94 10.88 0.58 1.99
N LYS A 95 11.08 1.74 1.37
CA LYS A 95 11.87 1.86 0.13
C LYS A 95 13.34 1.50 0.35
N LYS A 96 13.98 2.04 1.39
CA LYS A 96 15.40 1.81 1.70
C LYS A 96 15.70 0.35 1.97
N HIS A 97 14.78 -0.37 2.61
CA HIS A 97 14.92 -1.77 2.98
C HIS A 97 14.24 -2.75 2.02
N ASP A 98 13.75 -2.27 0.86
CA ASP A 98 12.99 -3.08 -0.12
C ASP A 98 11.87 -3.90 0.55
N THR A 99 11.22 -3.30 1.55
CA THR A 99 10.25 -3.98 2.40
C THR A 99 8.98 -4.25 1.63
N LYS A 100 8.45 -5.46 1.81
CA LYS A 100 7.20 -5.89 1.19
C LYS A 100 6.03 -5.08 1.74
N VAL A 101 5.35 -4.38 0.85
CA VAL A 101 4.13 -3.62 1.12
C VAL A 101 2.93 -4.43 0.65
N ASN A 102 1.79 -4.25 1.27
CA ASN A 102 0.53 -4.84 0.86
C ASN A 102 -0.44 -3.73 0.44
N VAL A 103 -0.95 -3.81 -0.79
CA VAL A 103 -1.88 -2.84 -1.35
C VAL A 103 -3.26 -3.47 -1.42
N ARG A 104 -4.22 -2.90 -0.68
CA ARG A 104 -5.59 -3.37 -0.60
C ARG A 104 -6.57 -2.35 -1.15
N VAL A 105 -7.54 -2.80 -1.94
CA VAL A 105 -8.69 -1.97 -2.35
C VAL A 105 -9.68 -1.86 -1.18
N VAL A 106 -10.06 -0.63 -0.87
CA VAL A 106 -11.10 -0.31 0.13
C VAL A 106 -12.34 0.13 -0.63
N GLN A 107 -13.46 -0.56 -0.41
CA GLN A 107 -14.76 -0.29 -1.05
C GLN A 107 -15.71 0.37 -0.06
#